data_AF-A0A1Y2C4I9-F1
#
_entry.id   AF-A0A1Y2C4I9-F1
#
_cell.length_a   1.000
_cell.length_b   1.000
_cell.length_c   1.000
_cell.angle_alpha   90.00
_cell.angle_beta   90.00
_cell.angle_gamma   90.00
#
_symmetry.space_group_name_H-M   'P 1'
#
loop_
_entity.id
_entity.type
_entity.pdbx_description
1 polymer ?
#
loop_
_entity_poly.entity_id
_entity_poly.type
_entity_poly.pdbx_seq_one_letter_code
_entity_poly.pdbx_strand_id
1 'polypeptide(L)'
;MRHSTGLLPLFVLVVAMLSVSVESVKRGDFKTCSQSSFCVRQRAASTLATLDSAASRFKLVSSTLLIDESTGRVAADLVDDAANALFHFTFEAKEKNAFRTTIKEKIPLVPAFDLAAFQDAALVSNGSNARFTLNNQSPTDIRISLNNNLLLTIHSDPFRFEIVDADTNLSVFAFNERNSLYYEYQRLKSDPIPSTSSDNIVEKDADGNPVVVELSDTEKKIKQLREELHKDMWDESFGGKLDSKPKGMRMLYFWLE
;
A
#
# COMPACT_ATOMS: atom_id res chain seq x y z
N MET A 1 -36.65 -28.12 58.00
CA MET A 1 -36.17 -27.77 56.64
C MET A 1 -34.72 -27.32 56.75
N ARG A 2 -33.75 -28.20 56.46
CA ARG A 2 -32.32 -27.84 56.45
C ARG A 2 -32.02 -27.26 55.06
N HIS A 3 -31.85 -25.95 54.98
CA HIS A 3 -31.40 -25.31 53.76
C HIS A 3 -29.97 -25.78 53.44
N SER A 4 -29.80 -26.34 52.24
CA SER A 4 -28.50 -26.75 51.69
C SER A 4 -27.66 -25.48 51.43
N THR A 5 -26.98 -24.99 52.46
CA THR A 5 -26.11 -23.79 52.38
C THR A 5 -24.74 -24.10 51.74
N GLY A 6 -24.45 -25.36 51.42
CA GLY A 6 -23.17 -25.80 50.86
C GLY A 6 -23.05 -25.71 49.33
N LEU A 7 -24.16 -25.63 48.59
CA LEU A 7 -24.11 -25.58 47.11
C LEU A 7 -23.75 -24.20 46.57
N LEU A 8 -24.18 -23.13 47.23
CA LEU A 8 -23.92 -21.76 46.78
C LEU A 8 -22.42 -21.39 46.80
N PRO A 9 -21.64 -21.65 47.86
CA PRO A 9 -20.21 -21.35 47.85
C PRO A 9 -19.44 -22.21 46.83
N LEU A 10 -19.85 -23.46 46.63
CA LEU A 10 -19.26 -24.35 45.61
C LEU A 10 -19.53 -23.82 44.19
N PHE A 11 -20.75 -23.37 43.93
CA PHE A 11 -21.13 -22.78 42.65
C PHE A 11 -20.37 -21.48 42.37
N VAL A 12 -20.24 -20.61 43.36
CA VAL A 12 -19.44 -19.37 43.25
C VAL A 12 -17.97 -19.68 42.98
N LEU A 13 -17.40 -20.70 43.63
CA LEU A 13 -16.02 -21.12 43.39
C LEU A 13 -15.82 -21.65 41.96
N VAL A 14 -16.75 -22.47 41.46
CA VAL A 14 -16.67 -23.00 40.08
C VAL A 14 -16.80 -21.89 39.05
N VAL A 15 -17.74 -20.96 39.24
CA VAL A 15 -17.89 -19.79 38.35
C VAL A 15 -16.63 -18.91 38.39
N ALA A 16 -16.04 -18.69 39.57
CA ALA A 16 -14.80 -17.94 39.71
C ALA A 16 -13.61 -18.63 38.99
N MET A 17 -13.50 -19.96 39.08
CA MET A 17 -12.46 -20.72 38.34
C MET A 17 -12.69 -20.70 36.82
N LEU A 18 -13.94 -20.74 36.36
CA LEU A 18 -14.29 -20.61 34.95
C LEU A 18 -14.16 -19.17 34.42
N SER A 19 -14.04 -18.17 35.31
CA SER A 19 -13.84 -16.76 34.97
C SER A 19 -12.37 -16.39 34.77
N VAL A 20 -11.44 -17.33 35.04
CA VAL A 20 -10.02 -17.12 34.77
C VAL A 20 -9.85 -17.09 33.26
N SER A 21 -9.41 -15.95 32.74
CA SER A 21 -9.17 -15.77 31.31
C SER A 21 -8.13 -16.78 30.83
N VAL A 22 -8.56 -17.76 30.04
CA VAL A 22 -7.65 -18.68 29.37
C VAL A 22 -6.96 -17.92 28.25
N GLU A 23 -5.80 -17.36 28.53
CA GLU A 23 -4.92 -16.82 27.49
C GLU A 23 -4.35 -18.01 26.69
N SER A 24 -4.94 -18.31 25.53
CA SER A 24 -4.50 -19.41 24.67
C SER A 24 -3.15 -19.13 23.98
N VAL A 25 -2.75 -17.85 23.92
CA VAL A 25 -1.47 -17.40 23.36
C VAL A 25 -0.96 -16.18 24.14
N LYS A 26 0.36 -16.09 24.33
CA LYS A 26 1.03 -14.91 24.89
C LYS A 26 1.11 -13.83 23.83
N ARG A 27 0.05 -13.01 23.70
CA ARG A 27 -0.09 -11.98 22.65
C ARG A 27 1.09 -11.01 22.59
N GLY A 28 1.75 -10.75 23.72
CA GLY A 28 2.94 -9.89 23.79
C GLY A 28 4.14 -10.38 22.99
N ASP A 29 4.19 -11.64 22.60
CA ASP A 29 5.27 -12.20 21.78
C ASP A 29 5.02 -12.00 20.26
N PHE A 30 3.87 -11.46 19.88
CA PHE A 30 3.50 -11.19 18.49
C PHE A 30 3.30 -9.69 18.28
N LYS A 31 3.93 -9.13 17.25
CA LYS A 31 3.74 -7.73 16.88
C LYS A 31 2.31 -7.48 16.45
N THR A 32 1.67 -6.48 17.05
CA THR A 32 0.51 -5.82 16.43
C THR A 32 0.98 -4.88 15.31
N CYS A 33 0.06 -4.38 14.50
CA CYS A 33 0.40 -3.41 13.45
C CYS A 33 1.10 -2.16 14.01
N SER A 34 0.69 -1.66 15.20
CA SER A 34 1.30 -0.47 15.81
C SER A 34 2.74 -0.70 16.30
N GLN A 35 3.12 -1.97 16.48
CA GLN A 35 4.47 -2.41 16.88
C GLN A 35 5.33 -2.86 15.68
N SER A 36 4.81 -2.74 14.46
CA SER A 36 5.53 -3.06 13.23
C SER A 36 5.66 -1.80 12.38
N SER A 37 6.89 -1.29 12.26
CA SER A 37 7.17 0.01 11.63
C SER A 37 6.60 0.13 10.22
N PHE A 38 6.78 -0.89 9.37
CA PHE A 38 6.22 -0.89 8.01
C PHE A 38 4.68 -0.87 8.02
N CYS A 39 4.03 -1.55 8.98
CA CYS A 39 2.56 -1.59 9.04
C CYS A 39 1.99 -0.23 9.46
N VAL A 40 2.66 0.46 10.39
CA VAL A 40 2.35 1.84 10.77
C VAL A 40 2.45 2.76 9.55
N ARG A 41 3.59 2.75 8.86
CA ARG A 41 3.83 3.61 7.69
C ARG A 41 2.81 3.37 6.58
N GLN A 42 2.53 2.10 6.25
CA GLN A 42 1.59 1.76 5.19
C GLN A 42 0.14 2.14 5.52
N ARG A 43 -0.29 1.95 6.78
CA ARG A 43 -1.59 2.45 7.22
C ARG A 43 -1.65 3.97 7.20
N ALA A 44 -0.56 4.63 7.59
CA ALA A 44 -0.51 6.08 7.57
C ALA A 44 -0.62 6.62 6.14
N ALA A 45 0.12 6.03 5.19
CA ALA A 45 0.03 6.34 3.76
C ALA A 45 -1.38 6.13 3.20
N SER A 46 -1.98 4.97 3.49
CA SER A 46 -3.34 4.66 3.03
C SER A 46 -4.38 5.61 3.63
N THR A 47 -4.22 6.02 4.90
CA THR A 47 -5.15 6.95 5.54
C THR A 47 -4.94 8.37 4.99
N LEU A 48 -3.70 8.77 4.75
CA LEU A 48 -3.39 10.06 4.10
C LEU A 48 -4.04 10.16 2.73
N ALA A 49 -3.98 9.11 1.91
CA ALA A 49 -4.62 9.09 0.59
C ALA A 49 -6.13 9.36 0.64
N THR A 50 -6.80 9.02 1.75
CA THR A 50 -8.24 9.29 1.94
C THR A 50 -8.54 10.68 2.52
N LEU A 51 -7.60 11.29 3.24
CA LEU A 51 -7.79 12.57 3.93
C LEU A 51 -7.22 13.76 3.14
N ASP A 52 -6.21 13.50 2.31
CA ASP A 52 -5.47 14.50 1.54
C ASP A 52 -5.46 14.06 0.08
N SER A 53 -6.35 14.63 -0.72
CA SER A 53 -6.43 14.32 -2.15
C SER A 53 -5.16 14.71 -2.91
N ALA A 54 -4.34 15.61 -2.36
CA ALA A 54 -3.01 15.93 -2.90
C ALA A 54 -1.96 14.86 -2.59
N ALA A 55 -2.29 13.84 -1.78
CA ALA A 55 -1.41 12.71 -1.49
C ALA A 55 -1.38 11.66 -2.62
N SER A 56 -1.87 11.97 -3.83
CA SER A 56 -1.64 11.11 -4.99
C SER A 56 -0.23 11.25 -5.53
N ARG A 57 0.48 10.13 -5.56
CA ARG A 57 1.92 10.09 -5.75
C ARG A 57 2.35 9.58 -7.11
N PHE A 58 1.62 8.58 -7.62
CA PHE A 58 2.05 7.83 -8.78
C PHE A 58 1.42 8.37 -10.05
N LYS A 59 2.27 8.65 -11.04
CA LYS A 59 1.85 9.04 -12.39
C LYS A 59 2.53 8.16 -13.42
N LEU A 60 1.81 7.80 -14.46
CA LEU A 60 2.37 7.08 -15.60
C LEU A 60 3.15 8.04 -16.49
N VAL A 61 4.38 7.68 -16.82
CA VAL A 61 5.24 8.45 -17.73
C VAL A 61 4.91 8.07 -19.17
N SER A 62 3.99 8.82 -19.80
CA SER A 62 3.41 8.46 -21.11
C SER A 62 4.43 8.24 -22.23
N SER A 63 5.58 8.92 -22.18
CA SER A 63 6.67 8.75 -23.17
C SER A 63 7.38 7.40 -23.11
N THR A 64 7.18 6.63 -22.04
CA THR A 64 7.79 5.30 -21.82
C THR A 64 6.82 4.16 -22.08
N LEU A 65 5.59 4.47 -22.51
CA LEU A 65 4.54 3.50 -22.73
C LEU A 65 4.86 2.59 -23.93
N LEU A 66 4.84 1.29 -23.68
CA LEU A 66 5.01 0.23 -24.66
C LEU A 66 3.79 -0.69 -24.58
N ILE A 67 3.13 -0.90 -25.71
CA ILE A 67 1.95 -1.76 -25.84
C ILE A 67 2.26 -2.80 -26.90
N ASP A 68 2.14 -4.08 -26.54
CA ASP A 68 2.30 -5.20 -27.45
C ASP A 68 1.02 -6.06 -27.42
N GLU A 69 0.14 -5.81 -28.37
CA GLU A 69 -1.13 -6.54 -28.57
C GLU A 69 -0.91 -8.04 -28.82
N SER A 70 0.21 -8.39 -29.46
CA SER A 70 0.51 -9.77 -29.86
C SER A 70 0.97 -10.65 -28.70
N THR A 71 1.59 -10.04 -27.69
CA THR A 71 2.02 -10.71 -26.45
C THR A 71 1.17 -10.34 -25.25
N GLY A 72 0.14 -9.50 -25.43
CA GLY A 72 -0.75 -9.13 -24.34
C GLY A 72 -0.08 -8.30 -23.25
N ARG A 73 0.94 -7.50 -23.59
CA ARG A 73 1.76 -6.80 -22.60
C ARG A 73 1.66 -5.29 -22.74
N VAL A 74 1.44 -4.62 -21.61
CA VAL A 74 1.61 -3.17 -21.45
C VAL A 74 2.76 -2.94 -20.48
N ALA A 75 3.67 -2.03 -20.81
CA ALA A 75 4.74 -1.61 -19.92
C ALA A 75 4.89 -0.09 -19.97
N ALA A 76 5.17 0.52 -18.82
CA ALA A 76 5.46 1.95 -18.71
C ALA A 76 6.25 2.20 -17.42
N ASP A 77 6.91 3.33 -17.34
CA ASP A 77 7.44 3.80 -16.07
C ASP A 77 6.38 4.58 -15.29
N LEU A 78 6.47 4.49 -13.96
CA LEU A 78 5.73 5.31 -13.01
C LEU A 78 6.70 6.21 -12.27
N VAL A 79 6.30 7.46 -12.04
CA VAL A 79 7.01 8.39 -11.16
C VAL A 79 6.24 8.56 -9.86
N ASP A 80 6.94 8.51 -8.73
CA ASP A 80 6.45 8.97 -7.43
C ASP A 80 6.98 10.40 -7.21
N ASP A 81 6.13 11.40 -7.43
CA ASP A 81 6.52 12.82 -7.37
C ASP A 81 7.04 13.22 -5.98
N ALA A 82 6.48 12.64 -4.91
CA ALA A 82 6.87 12.97 -3.55
C ALA A 82 8.19 12.31 -3.12
N ALA A 83 8.53 11.15 -3.70
CA ALA A 83 9.81 10.48 -3.48
C ALA A 83 10.90 10.88 -4.48
N ASN A 84 10.53 11.51 -5.60
CA ASN A 84 11.37 11.65 -6.78
C ASN A 84 11.98 10.30 -7.22
N ALA A 85 11.16 9.25 -7.23
CA ALA A 85 11.57 7.88 -7.52
C ALA A 85 10.86 7.34 -8.78
N LEU A 86 11.57 6.53 -9.56
CA LEU A 86 11.05 5.88 -10.77
C LEU A 86 10.84 4.39 -10.55
N PHE A 87 9.72 3.90 -11.05
CA PHE A 87 9.33 2.51 -11.02
C PHE A 87 9.00 2.05 -12.43
N HIS A 88 9.16 0.76 -12.69
CA HIS A 88 8.74 0.10 -13.92
C HIS A 88 7.48 -0.71 -13.63
N PHE A 89 6.40 -0.39 -14.34
CA PHE A 89 5.13 -1.09 -14.32
C PHE A 89 4.98 -1.98 -15.56
N THR A 90 4.46 -3.19 -15.34
CA THR A 90 4.00 -4.07 -16.42
C THR A 90 2.66 -4.67 -16.09
N PHE A 91 1.77 -4.69 -17.06
CA PHE A 91 0.54 -5.48 -17.08
C PHE A 91 0.66 -6.54 -18.18
N GLU A 92 0.35 -7.79 -17.85
CA GLU A 92 0.31 -8.90 -18.80
C GLU A 92 -1.05 -9.59 -18.74
N ALA A 93 -1.74 -9.65 -19.88
CA ALA A 93 -2.87 -10.53 -20.08
C ALA A 93 -2.37 -11.97 -20.22
N LYS A 94 -2.93 -12.88 -19.44
CA LYS A 94 -2.62 -14.31 -19.47
C LYS A 94 -3.81 -15.08 -19.99
N GLU A 95 -3.54 -16.25 -20.54
CA GLU A 95 -4.59 -17.22 -20.89
C GLU A 95 -5.47 -17.55 -19.67
N LYS A 96 -6.71 -17.99 -19.93
CA LYS A 96 -7.73 -18.29 -18.90
C LYS A 96 -8.14 -17.07 -18.06
N ASN A 97 -8.16 -15.88 -18.67
CA ASN A 97 -8.60 -14.62 -18.05
C ASN A 97 -7.87 -14.29 -16.74
N ALA A 98 -6.58 -14.62 -16.69
CA ALA A 98 -5.71 -14.20 -15.61
C ALA A 98 -4.94 -12.96 -16.04
N PHE A 99 -4.58 -12.11 -15.07
CA PHE A 99 -3.80 -10.90 -15.31
C PHE A 99 -2.64 -10.87 -14.34
N ARG A 100 -1.49 -10.38 -14.81
CA ARG A 100 -0.31 -10.21 -13.98
C ARG A 100 0.16 -8.76 -14.05
N THR A 101 0.12 -8.10 -12.90
CA THR A 101 0.71 -6.78 -12.73
C THR A 101 2.01 -6.89 -11.94
N THR A 102 3.03 -6.14 -12.34
CA THR A 102 4.30 -6.04 -11.62
C THR A 102 4.73 -4.59 -11.56
N ILE A 103 5.17 -4.14 -10.38
CA ILE A 103 5.77 -2.84 -10.16
C ILE A 103 7.12 -3.07 -9.48
N LYS A 104 8.20 -2.59 -10.08
CA LYS A 104 9.56 -2.70 -9.55
C LYS A 104 10.22 -1.32 -9.53
N GLU A 105 11.06 -1.03 -8.54
CA GLU A 105 11.96 0.13 -8.64
C GLU A 105 12.78 0.03 -9.94
N LYS A 106 12.87 1.12 -10.71
CA LYS A 106 13.58 1.11 -11.99
C LYS A 106 15.09 1.05 -11.79
N ILE A 107 15.59 1.70 -10.73
CA ILE A 107 17.02 1.77 -10.39
C ILE A 107 17.17 1.48 -8.88
N PRO A 108 17.03 0.21 -8.44
CA PRO A 108 17.14 -0.12 -7.02
C PRO A 108 18.61 -0.14 -6.56
N LEU A 109 18.87 0.27 -5.32
CA LEU A 109 20.20 0.13 -4.69
C LEU A 109 20.61 -1.35 -4.57
N VAL A 110 19.64 -2.21 -4.26
CA VAL A 110 19.78 -3.67 -4.20
C VAL A 110 18.56 -4.29 -4.87
N PRO A 111 18.72 -5.33 -5.72
CA PRO A 111 17.59 -6.01 -6.33
C PRO A 111 16.53 -6.42 -5.31
N ALA A 112 15.27 -6.11 -5.63
CA ALA A 112 14.12 -6.61 -4.87
C ALA A 112 14.08 -8.13 -4.95
N PHE A 113 13.55 -8.76 -3.91
CA PHE A 113 13.34 -10.21 -3.94
C PHE A 113 12.35 -10.56 -5.05
N ASP A 114 12.76 -11.42 -5.97
CA ASP A 114 11.91 -11.89 -7.06
C ASP A 114 11.63 -13.38 -6.87
N LEU A 115 10.41 -13.70 -6.44
CA LEU A 115 9.99 -15.08 -6.23
C LEU A 115 10.03 -15.90 -7.52
N ALA A 116 9.83 -15.26 -8.69
CA ALA A 116 9.88 -15.94 -9.97
C ALA A 116 11.31 -16.40 -10.35
N ALA A 117 12.35 -15.85 -9.70
CA ALA A 117 13.72 -16.33 -9.86
C ALA A 117 13.98 -17.67 -9.14
N PHE A 118 13.07 -18.10 -8.25
CA PHE A 118 13.15 -19.37 -7.55
C PHE A 118 12.21 -20.38 -8.21
N GLN A 119 12.79 -21.28 -9.00
CA GLN A 119 12.05 -22.33 -9.67
C GLN A 119 11.24 -23.16 -8.66
N ASP A 120 9.98 -23.41 -8.99
CA ASP A 120 9.02 -24.19 -8.19
C ASP A 120 8.74 -23.68 -6.77
N ALA A 121 9.16 -22.46 -6.42
CA ALA A 121 8.87 -21.87 -5.11
C ALA A 121 7.39 -21.47 -4.95
N ALA A 122 6.72 -21.12 -6.06
CA ALA A 122 5.28 -20.79 -6.07
C ALA A 122 4.61 -20.99 -7.43
N LEU A 123 5.32 -20.72 -8.53
CA LEU A 123 4.82 -20.92 -9.89
C LEU A 123 5.56 -22.06 -10.58
N VAL A 124 4.81 -23.07 -11.02
CA VAL A 124 5.34 -24.19 -11.82
C VAL A 124 5.68 -23.75 -13.25
N SER A 125 4.98 -22.72 -13.76
CA SER A 125 5.29 -22.07 -15.04
C SER A 125 4.78 -20.63 -15.04
N ASN A 126 5.30 -19.79 -15.95
CA ASN A 126 4.86 -18.39 -16.11
C ASN A 126 3.51 -18.23 -16.83
N GLY A 127 2.87 -19.33 -17.24
CA GLY A 127 1.69 -19.31 -18.09
C GLY A 127 1.98 -18.78 -19.51
N SER A 128 1.00 -18.93 -20.40
CA SER A 128 1.03 -18.28 -21.72
C SER A 128 0.31 -16.94 -21.66
N ASN A 129 0.80 -15.97 -22.42
CA ASN A 129 0.13 -14.68 -22.54
C ASN A 129 -1.05 -14.78 -23.51
N ALA A 130 -2.11 -14.03 -23.22
CA ALA A 130 -3.26 -13.86 -24.10
C ALA A 130 -3.12 -12.54 -24.87
N ARG A 131 -3.56 -12.51 -26.13
CA ARG A 131 -3.59 -11.27 -26.93
C ARG A 131 -4.66 -10.31 -26.43
N PHE A 132 -4.53 -9.04 -26.78
CA PHE A 132 -5.57 -8.03 -26.58
C PHE A 132 -5.67 -7.11 -27.80
N THR A 133 -6.64 -6.21 -27.80
CA THR A 133 -6.75 -5.15 -28.81
C THR A 133 -6.70 -3.77 -28.16
N LEU A 134 -5.89 -2.86 -28.70
CA LEU A 134 -5.85 -1.47 -28.25
C LEU A 134 -7.02 -0.70 -28.87
N ASN A 135 -7.88 -0.11 -28.04
CA ASN A 135 -9.05 0.64 -28.49
C ASN A 135 -8.77 2.13 -28.53
N ASN A 136 -8.14 2.64 -27.47
CA ASN A 136 -7.81 4.05 -27.34
C ASN A 136 -6.51 4.25 -26.57
N GLN A 137 -5.75 5.24 -26.99
CA GLN A 137 -4.58 5.74 -26.28
C GLN A 137 -4.63 7.26 -26.30
N SER A 138 -4.89 7.84 -25.13
CA SER A 138 -4.85 9.27 -24.89
C SER A 138 -3.76 9.59 -23.86
N PRO A 139 -3.41 10.87 -23.65
CA PRO A 139 -2.52 11.25 -22.55
C PRO A 139 -3.08 10.88 -21.17
N THR A 140 -4.40 10.86 -21.01
CA THR A 140 -5.09 10.65 -19.73
C THR A 140 -5.47 9.21 -19.46
N ASP A 141 -5.80 8.46 -20.51
CA ASP A 141 -6.32 7.11 -20.41
C ASP A 141 -5.92 6.21 -21.59
N ILE A 142 -5.73 4.92 -21.29
CA ILE A 142 -5.45 3.86 -22.26
C ILE A 142 -6.53 2.81 -22.09
N ARG A 143 -7.21 2.43 -23.18
CA ARG A 143 -8.31 1.47 -23.17
C ARG A 143 -7.99 0.28 -24.06
N ILE A 144 -8.06 -0.91 -23.49
CA ILE A 144 -7.66 -2.16 -24.12
C ILE A 144 -8.77 -3.20 -23.95
N SER A 145 -9.31 -3.69 -25.06
CA SER A 145 -10.21 -4.85 -25.07
C SER A 145 -9.43 -6.13 -24.82
N LEU A 146 -9.79 -6.81 -23.75
CA LEU A 146 -9.29 -8.12 -23.34
C LEU A 146 -10.26 -9.22 -23.81
N ASN A 147 -9.91 -10.48 -23.54
CA ASN A 147 -10.82 -11.61 -23.78
C ASN A 147 -12.07 -11.52 -22.89
N ASN A 148 -13.13 -12.23 -23.28
CA ASN A 148 -14.40 -12.33 -22.54
C ASN A 148 -15.11 -10.99 -22.28
N ASN A 149 -15.11 -10.10 -23.28
CA ASN A 149 -15.75 -8.77 -23.20
C ASN A 149 -15.23 -7.93 -22.03
N LEU A 150 -14.01 -8.18 -21.54
CA LEU A 150 -13.39 -7.36 -20.51
C LEU A 150 -12.67 -6.15 -21.14
N LEU A 151 -12.75 -5.00 -20.48
CA LEU A 151 -12.09 -3.76 -20.87
C LEU A 151 -11.13 -3.33 -19.77
N LEU A 152 -9.84 -3.24 -20.09
CA LEU A 152 -8.84 -2.61 -19.24
C LEU A 152 -8.81 -1.12 -19.52
N THR A 153 -9.00 -0.31 -18.49
CA THR A 153 -8.79 1.15 -18.53
C THR A 153 -7.65 1.52 -17.60
N ILE A 154 -6.55 2.04 -18.14
CA ILE A 154 -5.42 2.58 -17.36
C ILE A 154 -5.54 4.10 -17.37
N HIS A 155 -5.55 4.72 -16.19
CA HIS A 155 -5.51 6.16 -16.02
C HIS A 155 -4.08 6.60 -15.70
N SER A 156 -3.60 7.67 -16.35
CA SER A 156 -2.21 8.11 -16.22
C SER A 156 -1.93 8.93 -14.97
N ASP A 157 -2.84 9.82 -14.58
CA ASP A 157 -2.67 10.77 -13.46
C ASP A 157 -4.02 11.05 -12.76
N PRO A 158 -4.23 10.55 -11.53
CA PRO A 158 -3.35 9.65 -10.80
C PRO A 158 -3.32 8.25 -11.42
N PHE A 159 -2.18 7.56 -11.33
CA PHE A 159 -2.02 6.22 -11.88
C PHE A 159 -2.94 5.22 -11.17
N ARG A 160 -3.86 4.63 -11.93
CA ARG A 160 -4.73 3.53 -11.50
C ARG A 160 -5.17 2.75 -12.72
N PHE A 161 -5.69 1.55 -12.53
CA PHE A 161 -6.36 0.85 -13.63
C PHE A 161 -7.53 0.03 -13.11
N GLU A 162 -8.50 -0.17 -13.99
CA GLU A 162 -9.68 -0.98 -13.73
C GLU A 162 -9.91 -1.96 -14.87
N ILE A 163 -10.54 -3.09 -14.55
CA ILE A 163 -11.06 -4.04 -15.52
C ILE A 163 -12.57 -4.02 -15.37
N VAL A 164 -13.26 -3.78 -16.48
CA VAL A 164 -14.72 -3.63 -16.53
C VAL A 164 -15.29 -4.68 -17.45
N ASP A 165 -16.42 -5.27 -17.08
CA ASP A 165 -17.23 -6.07 -17.99
C ASP A 165 -17.94 -5.14 -18.97
N ALA A 166 -17.63 -5.25 -20.27
CA ALA A 166 -18.10 -4.29 -21.27
C ALA A 166 -19.61 -4.39 -21.55
N ASP A 167 -20.25 -5.52 -21.25
CA ASP A 167 -21.69 -5.71 -21.47
C ASP A 167 -22.51 -5.07 -20.35
N THR A 168 -22.04 -5.21 -19.10
CA THR A 168 -22.72 -4.71 -17.90
C THR A 168 -22.20 -3.36 -17.41
N ASN A 169 -21.03 -2.95 -17.89
CA ASN A 169 -20.29 -1.77 -17.44
C ASN A 169 -19.98 -1.78 -15.93
N LEU A 170 -19.83 -2.97 -15.34
CA LEU A 170 -19.48 -3.16 -13.94
C LEU A 170 -17.98 -3.42 -13.80
N SER A 171 -17.33 -2.74 -12.85
CA SER A 171 -15.95 -3.02 -12.49
C SER A 171 -15.85 -4.42 -11.87
N VAL A 172 -15.00 -5.26 -12.46
CA VAL A 172 -14.66 -6.58 -11.93
C VAL A 172 -13.41 -6.54 -11.07
N PHE A 173 -12.60 -5.48 -11.23
CA PHE A 173 -11.36 -5.30 -10.50
C PHE A 173 -10.89 -3.84 -10.63
N ALA A 174 -10.46 -3.24 -9.53
CA ALA A 174 -9.80 -1.94 -9.54
C ALA A 174 -8.47 -1.98 -8.77
N PHE A 175 -7.43 -1.41 -9.37
CA PHE A 175 -6.13 -1.21 -8.75
C PHE A 175 -5.89 0.27 -8.51
N ASN A 176 -5.52 0.59 -7.26
CA ASN A 176 -5.21 1.94 -6.82
C ASN A 176 -6.36 2.96 -6.98
N GLU A 177 -7.61 2.50 -6.92
CA GLU A 177 -8.79 3.38 -7.00
C GLU A 177 -8.81 4.43 -5.87
N ARG A 178 -8.50 4.00 -4.64
CA ARG A 178 -8.36 4.88 -3.46
C ARG A 178 -7.02 5.59 -3.35
N ASN A 179 -6.19 5.54 -4.40
CA ASN A 179 -4.87 6.14 -4.38
C ASN A 179 -3.99 5.64 -3.19
N SER A 180 -4.18 4.39 -2.79
CA SER A 180 -3.51 3.76 -1.64
C SER A 180 -2.17 3.08 -1.99
N LEU A 181 -1.78 3.07 -3.27
CA LEU A 181 -0.49 2.57 -3.71
C LEU A 181 0.62 3.36 -3.04
N TYR A 182 1.46 2.64 -2.30
CA TYR A 182 2.62 3.20 -1.62
C TYR A 182 3.78 2.22 -1.72
N TYR A 183 4.88 2.71 -2.31
CA TYR A 183 6.10 1.95 -2.49
C TYR A 183 7.24 2.68 -1.77
N GLU A 184 7.80 2.04 -0.73
CA GLU A 184 9.01 2.52 -0.08
C GLU A 184 10.22 2.27 -0.98
N TYR A 185 10.69 3.31 -1.67
CA TYR A 185 11.88 3.25 -2.51
C TYR A 185 13.15 3.08 -1.65
N GLN A 186 14.17 2.45 -2.23
CA GLN A 186 15.46 2.26 -1.58
C GLN A 186 16.26 3.56 -1.53
N ARG A 187 16.78 3.86 -0.35
CA ARG A 187 17.55 5.06 -0.04
C ARG A 187 18.72 4.74 0.86
N LEU A 188 19.75 5.58 0.85
CA LEU A 188 20.82 5.54 1.83
C LEU A 188 20.38 6.20 3.14
N LYS A 189 21.01 5.78 4.26
CA LYS A 189 20.74 6.37 5.59
C LYS A 189 21.10 7.85 5.65
N SER A 190 22.07 8.28 4.83
CA SER A 190 22.50 9.66 4.68
C SER A 190 21.60 10.53 3.82
N ASP A 191 20.68 9.93 3.04
CA ASP A 191 19.84 10.72 2.14
C ASP A 191 18.92 11.65 2.94
N PRO A 192 18.57 12.84 2.43
CA PRO A 192 17.55 13.68 3.04
C PRO A 192 16.23 12.89 3.16
N ILE A 193 15.54 13.02 4.27
CA ILE A 193 14.17 12.53 4.38
C ILE A 193 13.31 13.44 3.49
N PRO A 194 12.51 12.92 2.54
CA PRO A 194 11.56 13.72 1.78
C PRO A 194 10.81 14.62 2.75
N SER A 195 10.90 15.92 2.54
CA SER A 195 10.34 16.88 3.48
C SER A 195 8.85 16.64 3.62
N THR A 196 8.41 16.19 4.79
CA THR A 196 7.05 16.44 5.28
C THR A 196 6.98 17.92 5.64
N SER A 197 7.04 18.78 4.63
CA SER A 197 6.91 20.22 4.82
C SER A 197 5.48 20.53 5.27
N SER A 198 5.32 20.56 6.58
CA SER A 198 4.41 21.45 7.30
C SER A 198 5.13 21.91 8.57
N ASP A 199 6.29 22.57 8.40
CA ASP A 199 6.69 23.54 9.42
C ASP A 199 5.52 24.51 9.58
N ASN A 200 5.18 24.82 10.83
CA ASN A 200 3.99 25.55 11.25
C ASN A 200 3.53 26.59 10.22
N ILE A 201 2.25 26.58 9.84
CA ILE A 201 1.66 27.69 9.07
C ILE A 201 1.74 28.92 9.97
N VAL A 202 2.82 29.69 9.84
CA VAL A 202 2.93 31.03 10.40
C VAL A 202 2.28 31.93 9.37
N GLU A 203 0.96 32.12 9.49
CA GLU A 203 0.33 33.24 8.81
C GLU A 203 0.80 34.53 9.46
N LYS A 204 1.20 35.49 8.62
CA LYS A 204 1.41 36.87 9.04
C LYS A 204 0.06 37.56 8.98
N ASP A 205 -0.33 38.24 10.06
CA ASP A 205 -1.46 39.16 9.99
C ASP A 205 -1.17 40.31 9.00
N ALA A 206 -2.17 41.16 8.75
CA ALA A 206 -2.03 42.33 7.89
C ALA A 206 -0.91 43.29 8.34
N ASP A 207 -0.44 43.17 9.59
CA ASP A 207 0.61 43.96 10.22
C ASP A 207 1.98 43.23 10.27
N GLY A 208 2.08 42.02 9.73
CA GLY A 208 3.31 41.24 9.66
C GLY A 208 3.64 40.41 10.91
N ASN A 209 2.77 40.36 11.92
CA ASN A 209 2.99 39.59 13.14
C ASN A 209 2.62 38.12 12.93
N PRO A 210 3.38 37.18 13.51
CA PRO A 210 3.06 35.76 13.47
C PRO A 210 1.79 35.47 14.28
N VAL A 211 0.73 35.02 13.61
CA VAL A 211 -0.47 34.49 14.25
C VAL A 211 -0.35 32.96 14.28
N VAL A 212 -0.44 32.38 15.48
CA VAL A 212 -0.54 30.92 15.64
C VAL A 212 -1.97 30.52 15.31
N VAL A 213 -2.19 30.04 14.09
CA VAL A 213 -3.48 29.44 13.71
C VAL A 213 -3.57 28.07 14.37
N GLU A 214 -4.61 27.84 15.17
CA GLU A 214 -4.87 26.52 15.74
C GLU A 214 -5.28 25.56 14.62
N LEU A 215 -4.47 24.53 14.39
CA LEU A 215 -4.76 23.51 13.38
C LEU A 215 -6.07 22.79 13.72
N SER A 216 -6.90 22.56 12.70
CA SER A 216 -8.08 21.69 12.79
C SER A 216 -7.67 20.26 13.16
N ASP A 217 -8.62 19.47 13.67
CA ASP A 217 -8.37 18.06 14.04
C ASP A 217 -7.89 17.23 12.83
N THR A 218 -8.40 17.53 11.63
CA THR A 218 -7.96 16.90 10.38
C THR A 218 -6.51 17.24 10.05
N GLU A 219 -6.11 18.51 10.17
CA GLU A 219 -4.73 18.93 9.91
C GLU A 219 -3.75 18.37 10.95
N LYS A 220 -4.15 18.35 12.24
CA LYS A 220 -3.40 17.67 13.30
C LYS A 220 -3.22 16.18 12.96
N LYS A 221 -4.27 15.52 12.46
CA LYS A 221 -4.21 14.11 12.05
C LYS A 221 -3.30 13.91 10.83
N ILE A 222 -3.41 14.73 9.79
CA ILE A 222 -2.53 14.67 8.61
C ILE A 222 -1.07 14.84 9.03
N LYS A 223 -0.76 15.79 9.90
CA LYS A 223 0.59 16.00 10.45
C LYS A 223 1.10 14.75 11.17
N GLN A 224 0.30 14.17 12.05
CA GLN A 224 0.65 12.93 12.74
C GLN A 224 0.93 11.79 11.75
N LEU A 225 0.08 11.61 10.74
CA LEU A 225 0.26 10.53 9.76
C LEU A 225 1.54 10.74 8.92
N ARG A 226 1.88 11.99 8.59
CA ARG A 226 3.14 12.35 7.91
C ARG A 226 4.36 12.02 8.77
N GLU A 227 4.30 12.27 10.08
CA GLU A 227 5.35 11.85 11.02
C GLU A 227 5.45 10.31 11.10
N GLU A 228 4.31 9.62 11.11
CA GLU A 228 4.26 8.15 11.11
C GLU A 228 4.93 7.54 9.88
N LEU A 229 4.90 8.20 8.70
CA LEU A 229 5.62 7.76 7.48
C LEU A 229 7.14 7.66 7.66
N HIS A 230 7.70 8.28 8.70
CA HIS A 230 9.14 8.28 8.97
C HIS A 230 9.53 7.47 10.22
N LYS A 231 8.57 6.73 10.79
CA LYS A 231 8.81 5.90 11.97
C LYS A 231 9.74 4.72 11.66
N ASP A 232 10.77 4.56 12.49
CA ASP A 232 11.66 3.38 12.55
C ASP A 232 12.09 2.86 11.15
N MET A 233 12.59 3.78 10.30
CA MET A 233 12.96 3.47 8.91
C MET A 233 14.16 2.51 8.79
N TRP A 234 14.94 2.37 9.87
CA TRP A 234 16.17 1.60 9.96
C TRP A 234 16.07 0.62 11.14
N ASP A 235 16.66 0.97 12.27
CA ASP A 235 16.70 0.11 13.44
C ASP A 235 15.31 0.00 14.10
N GLU A 236 14.86 -1.22 14.43
CA GLU A 236 13.61 -1.47 15.18
C GLU A 236 13.83 -2.58 16.19
N SER A 237 13.29 -2.42 17.40
CA SER A 237 13.40 -3.41 18.46
C SER A 237 12.05 -4.01 18.82
N PHE A 238 12.01 -5.32 19.07
CA PHE A 238 10.83 -6.02 19.58
C PHE A 238 11.21 -7.27 20.37
N GLY A 239 10.57 -7.48 21.53
CA GLY A 239 10.84 -8.65 22.37
C GLY A 239 12.31 -8.78 22.79
N GLY A 240 13.01 -7.67 23.01
CA GLY A 240 14.44 -7.64 23.36
C GLY A 240 15.40 -7.94 22.20
N LYS A 241 14.90 -8.07 20.96
CA LYS A 241 15.72 -8.28 19.76
C LYS A 241 15.76 -7.01 18.92
N LEU A 242 16.96 -6.61 18.49
CA LEU A 242 17.19 -5.52 17.57
C LEU A 242 17.27 -6.05 16.14
N ASP A 243 16.43 -5.52 15.26
CA ASP A 243 16.54 -5.64 13.81
C ASP A 243 17.21 -4.38 13.26
N SER A 244 18.40 -4.54 12.69
CA SER A 244 19.21 -3.43 12.18
C SER A 244 18.77 -2.89 10.81
N LYS A 245 17.84 -3.57 10.12
CA LYS A 245 17.38 -3.29 8.74
C LYS A 245 18.47 -2.66 7.87
N PRO A 246 19.50 -3.41 7.47
CA PRO A 246 20.63 -2.86 6.72
C PRO A 246 20.23 -2.23 5.37
N LYS A 247 19.05 -2.60 4.84
CA LYS A 247 18.51 -2.09 3.58
C LYS A 247 17.35 -1.10 3.77
N GLY A 248 17.09 -0.69 5.01
CA GLY A 248 16.02 0.25 5.36
C GLY A 248 14.61 -0.22 4.94
N MET A 249 13.77 0.76 4.63
CA MET A 249 12.39 0.64 4.15
C MET A 249 12.33 0.15 2.70
N ARG A 250 11.51 -0.87 2.43
CA ARG A 250 11.38 -1.51 1.09
C ARG A 250 10.03 -2.19 0.87
N MET A 251 8.99 -1.74 1.58
CA MET A 251 7.66 -2.32 1.52
C MET A 251 6.84 -1.75 0.36
N LEU A 252 6.09 -2.61 -0.33
CA LEU A 252 5.05 -2.25 -1.29
C LEU A 252 3.69 -2.56 -0.68
N TYR A 253 2.75 -1.64 -0.82
CA TYR A 253 1.36 -1.80 -0.39
C TYR A 253 0.42 -1.19 -1.41
N PHE A 254 -0.74 -1.82 -1.57
CA PHE A 254 -1.91 -1.28 -2.24
C PHE A 254 -3.14 -1.97 -1.65
N TRP A 255 -4.28 -1.31 -1.75
CA TRP A 255 -5.58 -1.88 -1.41
C TRP A 255 -6.30 -2.36 -2.67
N LEU A 256 -6.99 -3.49 -2.57
CA LEU A 256 -7.82 -4.06 -3.63
C LEU A 256 -9.29 -3.94 -3.24
N GLU A 257 -10.13 -3.62 -4.22
CA GLU A 257 -11.60 -3.69 -4.16
C GLU A 257 -12.13 -4.72 -5.14
#